data_AF-A0A6G3WW90-F1
#
_entry.id   AF-A0A6G3WW90-F1
#
_cell.length_a   1.000
_cell.length_b   1.000
_cell.length_c   1.000
_cell.angle_alpha   90.00
_cell.angle_beta   90.00
_cell.angle_gamma   90.00
#
_symmetry.space_group_name_H-M   'P 1'
#
loop_
_entity.id
_entity.type
_entity.pdbx_description
1 polymer ?
#
loop_
_entity_poly.entity_id
_entity_poly.type
_entity_poly.pdbx_seq_one_letter_code
_entity_poly.pdbx_strand_id
1 'polypeptide(L)'
;SVDPDASAAGIEVLRKGGNAVDAAVATAAALGVTEPYSAGIGGGGYFVHYDAKKRTVRTIDGRETAPRSADASLFLENGKPIPFEEGVTSGLGVGTPGTPATWERALDAWGTKSLRTLLKPAERLARDGFVVDGTFRSQTASNQARFADFPASAELFLPGGELPAVGSVFKNPDLARTYEKLGREGVGALYRGELADDIVRTVRKPPVDPDATRVVRPGDLTREDLAAYRTLRQDPTRVNYRGLDVYGMAPSSSGGTGVGEALNILESTDLSRADRTQYLHRLIEASRIAFADRGR
;
A
#
# COMPACT_ATOMS: atom_id res chain seq x y z
N SER A 1 -0.31 14.48 4.04
CA SER A 1 -0.17 13.37 3.09
C SER A 1 0.68 13.82 1.92
N VAL A 2 1.07 12.93 0.99
CA VAL A 2 1.74 13.31 -0.27
C VAL A 2 0.80 14.04 -1.24
N ASP A 3 -0.50 13.88 -1.04
CA ASP A 3 -1.55 14.48 -1.87
C ASP A 3 -2.43 15.47 -1.05
N PRO A 4 -2.75 16.66 -1.61
CA PRO A 4 -3.55 17.67 -0.91
C PRO A 4 -4.99 17.23 -0.64
N ASP A 5 -5.66 16.54 -1.57
CA ASP A 5 -7.05 16.08 -1.40
C ASP A 5 -7.15 15.00 -0.33
N ALA A 6 -6.19 14.07 -0.31
CA ALA A 6 -6.09 13.07 0.74
C ALA A 6 -5.76 13.67 2.12
N SER A 7 -4.95 14.73 2.15
CA SER A 7 -4.71 15.51 3.37
C SER A 7 -5.99 16.19 3.84
N ALA A 8 -6.76 16.78 2.91
CA ALA A 8 -8.03 17.43 3.20
C ALA A 8 -9.06 16.44 3.76
N ALA A 9 -9.12 15.21 3.26
CA ALA A 9 -9.98 14.15 3.80
C ALA A 9 -9.68 13.84 5.28
N GLY A 10 -8.40 13.69 5.64
CA GLY A 10 -8.00 13.48 7.04
C GLY A 10 -8.33 14.68 7.94
N ILE A 11 -8.07 15.90 7.45
CA ILE A 11 -8.39 17.14 8.16
C ILE A 11 -9.91 17.28 8.37
N GLU A 12 -10.73 16.92 7.37
CA GLU A 12 -12.19 16.91 7.49
C GLU A 12 -12.64 16.01 8.65
N VAL A 13 -12.07 14.80 8.76
CA VAL A 13 -12.37 13.85 9.83
C VAL A 13 -11.96 14.40 11.20
N LEU A 14 -10.77 14.97 11.32
CA LEU A 14 -10.30 15.59 12.57
C LEU A 14 -11.22 16.74 13.00
N ARG A 15 -11.61 17.62 12.06
CA ARG A 15 -12.55 18.73 12.33
C ARG A 15 -13.92 18.24 12.77
N LYS A 16 -14.34 17.05 12.35
CA LYS A 16 -15.59 16.38 12.75
C LYS A 16 -15.42 15.49 14.00
N GLY A 17 -14.33 15.68 14.73
CA GLY A 17 -14.06 15.01 16.01
C GLY A 17 -13.69 13.53 15.88
N GLY A 18 -13.17 13.10 14.73
CA GLY A 18 -12.44 11.83 14.64
C GLY A 18 -11.05 11.96 15.27
N ASN A 19 -10.45 10.84 15.64
CA ASN A 19 -9.09 10.81 16.18
C ASN A 19 -8.04 10.59 15.07
N ALA A 20 -6.76 10.44 15.47
CA ALA A 20 -5.66 10.23 14.54
C ALA A 20 -5.81 8.95 13.69
N VAL A 21 -6.39 7.88 14.25
CA VAL A 21 -6.63 6.62 13.52
C VAL A 21 -7.76 6.77 12.51
N ASP A 22 -8.86 7.41 12.91
CA ASP A 22 -9.97 7.72 12.00
C ASP A 22 -9.48 8.56 10.80
N ALA A 23 -8.70 9.60 11.09
CA ALA A 23 -8.13 10.48 10.06
C ALA A 23 -7.13 9.74 9.16
N ALA A 24 -6.29 8.86 9.72
CA ALA A 24 -5.35 8.06 8.95
C ALA A 24 -6.07 7.12 7.96
N VAL A 25 -7.15 6.46 8.37
CA VAL A 25 -7.95 5.60 7.48
C VAL A 25 -8.61 6.42 6.37
N ALA A 26 -9.20 7.58 6.68
CA ALA A 26 -9.81 8.44 5.67
C ALA A 26 -8.79 9.00 4.67
N THR A 27 -7.60 9.42 5.15
CA THR A 27 -6.50 9.84 4.28
C THR A 27 -5.99 8.69 3.42
N ALA A 28 -5.83 7.49 3.96
CA ALA A 28 -5.38 6.32 3.19
C ALA A 28 -6.40 5.91 2.12
N ALA A 29 -7.69 5.96 2.43
CA ALA A 29 -8.74 5.71 1.44
C ALA A 29 -8.73 6.76 0.32
N ALA A 30 -8.56 8.04 0.66
CA ALA A 30 -8.47 9.11 -0.33
C ALA A 30 -7.21 8.98 -1.21
N LEU A 31 -6.06 8.61 -0.63
CA LEU A 31 -4.85 8.28 -1.40
C LEU A 31 -5.09 7.14 -2.39
N GLY A 32 -5.90 6.14 -2.04
CA GLY A 32 -6.28 5.09 -2.99
C GLY A 32 -7.03 5.59 -4.23
N VAL A 33 -7.49 6.85 -4.23
CA VAL A 33 -8.11 7.51 -5.37
C VAL A 33 -7.14 8.45 -6.07
N THR A 34 -6.47 9.32 -5.31
CA THR A 34 -5.68 10.44 -5.85
C THR A 34 -4.21 10.08 -6.11
N GLU A 35 -3.71 9.01 -5.48
CA GLU A 35 -2.37 8.48 -5.63
C GLU A 35 -2.41 6.94 -5.85
N PRO A 36 -3.12 6.46 -6.89
CA PRO A 36 -3.43 5.04 -7.08
C PRO A 36 -2.22 4.18 -7.47
N TYR A 37 -1.05 4.79 -7.73
CA TYR A 37 0.19 4.10 -8.12
C TYR A 37 0.95 3.52 -6.93
N SER A 38 0.66 4.00 -5.72
CA SER A 38 1.36 3.59 -4.50
C SER A 38 0.43 3.25 -3.33
N ALA A 39 -0.86 3.60 -3.42
CA ALA A 39 -1.86 3.33 -2.39
C ALA A 39 -3.13 2.72 -2.99
N GLY A 40 -3.83 1.89 -2.21
CA GLY A 40 -5.13 1.36 -2.60
C GLY A 40 -5.57 0.13 -1.82
N ILE A 41 -6.83 -0.23 -2.00
CA ILE A 41 -7.44 -1.41 -1.37
C ILE A 41 -6.96 -2.74 -1.96
N GLY A 42 -6.31 -2.70 -3.13
CA GLY A 42 -5.72 -3.87 -3.79
C GLY A 42 -4.31 -4.23 -3.30
N GLY A 43 -3.70 -3.42 -2.44
CA GLY A 43 -2.38 -3.69 -1.85
C GLY A 43 -2.44 -4.02 -0.36
N GLY A 44 -1.34 -3.78 0.34
CA GLY A 44 -1.21 -3.92 1.79
C GLY A 44 -0.27 -2.88 2.39
N GLY A 45 -0.03 -2.99 3.69
CA GLY A 45 0.85 -2.05 4.38
C GLY A 45 0.94 -2.27 5.87
N TYR A 46 1.48 -1.27 6.55
CA TYR A 46 1.76 -1.32 7.98
C TYR A 46 1.12 -0.14 8.69
N PHE A 47 0.69 -0.35 9.94
CA PHE A 47 0.12 0.71 10.78
C PHE A 47 0.88 0.80 12.09
N VAL A 48 1.50 1.95 12.38
CA VAL A 48 2.15 2.23 13.67
C VAL A 48 1.27 3.20 14.45
N HIS A 49 0.91 2.83 15.67
CA HIS A 49 0.04 3.63 16.52
C HIS A 49 0.71 3.91 17.87
N TYR A 50 0.82 5.18 18.23
CA TYR A 50 1.21 5.63 19.56
C TYR A 50 -0.02 6.04 20.37
N ASP A 51 -0.25 5.35 21.49
CA ASP A 51 -1.25 5.73 22.48
C ASP A 51 -0.61 6.69 23.49
N ALA A 52 -0.96 7.98 23.43
CA ALA A 52 -0.40 9.00 24.32
C ALA A 52 -0.82 8.85 25.80
N LYS A 53 -1.98 8.24 26.08
CA LYS A 53 -2.45 8.02 27.45
C LYS A 53 -1.65 6.91 28.12
N LYS A 54 -1.40 5.82 27.39
CA LYS A 54 -0.65 4.66 27.88
C LYS A 54 0.85 4.78 27.65
N ARG A 55 1.28 5.72 26.79
CA ARG A 55 2.66 5.88 26.31
C ARG A 55 3.21 4.59 25.69
N THR A 56 2.37 3.90 24.91
CA THR A 56 2.74 2.64 24.26
C THR A 56 2.62 2.74 22.75
N VAL A 57 3.59 2.16 22.03
CA VAL A 57 3.53 1.98 20.58
C VAL A 57 3.07 0.56 20.27
N ARG A 58 2.18 0.41 19.29
CA ARG A 58 1.71 -0.88 18.78
C ARG A 58 1.71 -0.86 17.25
N THR A 59 1.83 -2.02 16.64
CA THR A 59 1.80 -2.14 15.19
C THR A 59 0.76 -3.13 14.69
N ILE A 60 0.30 -2.90 13.46
CA ILE A 60 -0.49 -3.83 12.66
C ILE A 60 0.31 -4.13 11.40
N ASP A 61 0.59 -5.39 11.16
CA ASP A 61 1.10 -5.88 9.88
C ASP A 61 -0.09 -6.31 9.03
N GLY A 62 -0.35 -5.54 7.98
CA GLY A 62 -1.33 -5.82 6.95
C GLY A 62 -0.67 -5.96 5.58
N ARG A 63 0.56 -6.50 5.54
CA ARG A 63 1.21 -6.87 4.30
C ARG A 63 0.41 -7.94 3.58
N GLU A 64 0.47 -7.93 2.25
CA GLU A 64 -0.14 -8.96 1.44
C GLU A 64 0.45 -10.34 1.76
N THR A 65 -0.38 -11.39 1.68
CA THR A 65 0.09 -12.78 1.81
C THR A 65 0.12 -13.45 0.45
N ALA A 66 1.14 -14.25 0.19
CA ALA A 66 1.16 -15.12 -0.98
C ALA A 66 -0.03 -16.10 -0.94
N PRO A 67 -0.57 -16.53 -2.11
CA PRO A 67 -1.53 -17.63 -2.17
C PRO A 67 -1.00 -18.88 -1.46
N ARG A 68 -1.87 -19.72 -0.90
CA ARG A 68 -1.45 -20.95 -0.21
C ARG A 68 -0.69 -21.95 -1.08
N SER A 69 -0.87 -21.87 -2.39
CA SER A 69 -0.14 -22.68 -3.37
C SER A 69 1.26 -22.16 -3.69
N ALA A 70 1.61 -20.96 -3.23
CA ALA A 70 2.92 -20.39 -3.46
C ALA A 70 4.01 -21.17 -2.73
N ASP A 71 5.07 -21.53 -3.46
CA ASP A 71 6.29 -22.12 -2.93
C ASP A 71 7.54 -21.42 -3.51
N ALA A 72 8.72 -21.94 -3.18
CA ALA A 72 10.00 -21.38 -3.61
C ALA A 72 10.20 -21.37 -5.14
N SER A 73 9.36 -22.11 -5.89
CA SER A 73 9.40 -22.20 -7.35
C SER A 73 8.43 -21.26 -8.07
N LEU A 74 7.61 -20.48 -7.35
CA LEU A 74 6.56 -19.62 -7.91
C LEU A 74 7.02 -18.73 -9.09
N PHE A 75 8.25 -18.21 -9.01
CA PHE A 75 8.84 -17.35 -10.04
C PHE A 75 9.95 -18.03 -10.83
N LEU A 76 9.96 -19.37 -10.85
CA LEU A 76 10.94 -20.18 -11.59
C LEU A 76 10.25 -20.93 -12.74
N GLU A 77 10.91 -20.95 -13.90
CA GLU A 77 10.55 -21.77 -15.05
C GLU A 77 11.78 -22.62 -15.42
N ASN A 78 11.62 -23.94 -15.39
CA ASN A 78 12.73 -24.89 -15.59
C ASN A 78 13.93 -24.64 -14.66
N GLY A 79 13.66 -24.23 -13.41
CA GLY A 79 14.69 -23.94 -12.41
C GLY A 79 15.42 -22.60 -12.59
N LYS A 80 14.99 -21.75 -13.51
CA LYS A 80 15.56 -20.41 -13.74
C LYS A 80 14.51 -19.33 -13.42
N PRO A 81 14.92 -18.17 -12.86
CA PRO A 81 14.00 -17.06 -12.66
C PRO A 81 13.35 -16.62 -13.97
N ILE A 82 12.03 -16.40 -13.95
CA ILE A 82 11.33 -15.75 -15.06
C ILE A 82 11.78 -14.27 -15.19
N PRO A 83 11.59 -13.63 -16.35
CA PRO A 83 11.84 -12.20 -16.50
C PRO A 83 11.02 -11.38 -15.49
N PHE A 84 11.65 -10.36 -14.89
CA PHE A 84 11.03 -9.54 -13.84
C PHE A 84 9.68 -8.96 -14.28
N GLU A 85 9.60 -8.45 -15.50
CA GLU A 85 8.38 -7.85 -16.08
C GLU A 85 7.21 -8.83 -16.18
N GLU A 86 7.49 -10.12 -16.41
CA GLU A 86 6.47 -11.18 -16.46
C GLU A 86 6.01 -11.60 -15.05
N GLY A 87 6.82 -11.34 -14.02
CA GLY A 87 6.43 -11.51 -12.63
C GLY A 87 5.59 -10.36 -12.11
N VAL A 88 6.00 -9.11 -12.38
CA VAL A 88 5.35 -7.91 -11.80
C VAL A 88 4.12 -7.42 -12.56
N THR A 89 3.97 -7.78 -13.85
CA THR A 89 2.80 -7.42 -14.67
C THR A 89 1.99 -8.67 -14.99
N SER A 90 1.60 -9.39 -13.94
CA SER A 90 0.88 -10.66 -14.09
C SER A 90 0.07 -11.00 -12.84
N GLY A 91 -0.81 -12.00 -12.98
CA GLY A 91 -1.54 -12.56 -11.85
C GLY A 91 -0.60 -13.25 -10.84
N LEU A 92 0.57 -13.73 -11.26
CA LEU A 92 1.56 -14.34 -10.35
C LEU A 92 2.07 -13.35 -9.29
N GLY A 93 2.16 -12.06 -9.65
CA GLY A 93 2.61 -11.00 -8.75
C GLY A 93 1.57 -10.55 -7.72
N VAL A 94 0.34 -11.09 -7.76
CA VAL A 94 -0.76 -10.63 -6.90
C VAL A 94 -0.80 -11.42 -5.60
N GLY A 95 -0.46 -10.74 -4.50
CA GLY A 95 -0.74 -11.20 -3.15
C GLY A 95 -2.18 -10.91 -2.72
N THR A 96 -2.60 -11.53 -1.61
CA THR A 96 -3.91 -11.28 -1.01
C THR A 96 -3.95 -9.87 -0.38
N PRO A 97 -4.84 -8.95 -0.81
CA PRO A 97 -4.80 -7.56 -0.38
C PRO A 97 -5.04 -7.37 1.12
N GLY A 98 -4.21 -6.57 1.79
CA GLY A 98 -4.25 -6.35 3.23
C GLY A 98 -4.80 -5.02 3.72
N THR A 99 -4.89 -4.02 2.83
CA THR A 99 -5.26 -2.65 3.20
C THR A 99 -6.62 -2.57 3.91
N PRO A 100 -7.73 -3.13 3.40
CA PRO A 100 -9.03 -3.03 4.08
C PRO A 100 -9.06 -3.71 5.45
N ALA A 101 -8.49 -4.90 5.59
CA ALA A 101 -8.38 -5.56 6.90
C ALA A 101 -7.51 -4.79 7.90
N THR A 102 -6.51 -4.05 7.42
CA THR A 102 -5.71 -3.12 8.26
C THR A 102 -6.55 -1.99 8.80
N TRP A 103 -7.37 -1.37 7.94
CA TRP A 103 -8.29 -0.32 8.36
C TRP A 103 -9.29 -0.83 9.38
N GLU A 104 -9.96 -1.95 9.12
CA GLU A 104 -10.91 -2.56 10.06
C GLU A 104 -10.23 -2.85 11.40
N ARG A 105 -9.05 -3.50 11.39
CA ARG A 105 -8.33 -3.81 12.62
C ARG A 105 -7.91 -2.55 13.41
N ALA A 106 -7.50 -1.49 12.72
CA ALA A 106 -7.12 -0.24 13.36
C ALA A 106 -8.34 0.48 13.96
N LEU A 107 -9.45 0.51 13.23
CA LEU A 107 -10.71 1.13 13.69
C LEU A 107 -11.31 0.36 14.87
N ASP A 108 -11.32 -0.97 14.83
CA ASP A 108 -11.80 -1.80 15.94
C ASP A 108 -10.96 -1.60 17.21
N ALA A 109 -9.65 -1.41 17.06
CA ALA A 109 -8.74 -1.28 18.19
C ALA A 109 -8.72 0.15 18.76
N TRP A 110 -8.80 1.16 17.88
CA TRP A 110 -8.44 2.53 18.21
C TRP A 110 -9.30 3.59 17.53
N GLY A 111 -10.22 3.25 16.64
CA GLY A 111 -11.09 4.19 15.95
C GLY A 111 -12.23 4.70 16.82
N THR A 112 -12.88 5.78 16.37
CA THR A 112 -14.07 6.35 17.02
C THR A 112 -15.21 6.60 16.04
N LYS A 113 -14.97 6.41 14.73
CA LYS A 113 -15.98 6.58 13.67
C LYS A 113 -16.16 5.28 12.91
N SER A 114 -17.34 5.12 12.30
CA SER A 114 -17.61 3.96 11.44
C SER A 114 -16.83 4.05 10.14
N LEU A 115 -16.42 2.88 9.60
CA LEU A 115 -15.79 2.77 8.28
C LEU A 115 -16.58 3.53 7.21
N ARG A 116 -17.91 3.38 7.20
CA ARG A 116 -18.80 4.11 6.29
C ARG A 116 -18.54 5.62 6.28
N THR A 117 -18.42 6.21 7.47
CA THR A 117 -18.19 7.66 7.60
C THR A 117 -16.82 8.04 7.06
N LEU A 118 -15.81 7.20 7.30
CA LEU A 118 -14.42 7.47 6.94
C LEU A 118 -14.13 7.25 5.45
N LEU A 119 -14.90 6.41 4.76
CA LEU A 119 -14.78 6.22 3.31
C LEU A 119 -15.47 7.31 2.48
N LYS A 120 -16.40 8.09 3.07
CA LYS A 120 -17.17 9.09 2.32
C LYS A 120 -16.34 10.15 1.58
N PRO A 121 -15.25 10.70 2.14
CA PRO A 121 -14.40 11.62 1.40
C PRO A 121 -13.79 10.98 0.15
N ALA A 122 -13.27 9.75 0.28
CA ALA A 122 -12.68 9.01 -0.84
C ALA A 122 -13.73 8.61 -1.88
N GLU A 123 -14.90 8.15 -1.46
CA GLU A 123 -16.05 7.85 -2.35
C GLU A 123 -16.44 9.09 -3.17
N ARG A 124 -16.48 10.27 -2.53
CA ARG A 124 -16.79 11.53 -3.20
C ARG A 124 -15.70 11.93 -4.21
N LEU A 125 -14.42 11.83 -3.84
CA LEU A 125 -13.30 12.07 -4.76
C LEU A 125 -13.33 11.14 -5.97
N ALA A 126 -13.60 9.85 -5.75
CA ALA A 126 -13.65 8.87 -6.84
C ALA A 126 -14.82 9.13 -7.80
N ARG A 127 -15.98 9.52 -7.26
CA ARG A 127 -17.21 9.75 -8.03
C ARG A 127 -17.22 11.10 -8.76
N ASP A 128 -16.91 12.16 -8.03
CA ASP A 128 -17.04 13.54 -8.52
C ASP A 128 -15.75 13.98 -9.25
N GLY A 129 -14.64 13.33 -8.92
CA GLY A 129 -13.32 13.50 -9.53
C GLY A 129 -12.41 14.48 -8.79
N PHE A 130 -11.15 14.50 -9.21
CA PHE A 130 -10.14 15.46 -8.78
C PHE A 130 -9.36 15.99 -9.99
N VAL A 131 -8.65 17.11 -9.79
CA VAL A 131 -7.90 17.77 -10.86
C VAL A 131 -6.56 17.06 -11.06
N VAL A 132 -6.29 16.64 -12.29
CA VAL A 132 -5.03 16.01 -12.66
C VAL A 132 -3.89 17.01 -12.58
N ASP A 133 -2.88 16.71 -11.77
CA ASP A 133 -1.66 17.50 -11.65
C ASP A 133 -0.51 16.91 -12.48
N GLY A 134 0.67 17.55 -12.42
CA GLY A 134 1.86 17.08 -13.13
C GLY A 134 2.38 15.73 -12.60
N THR A 135 2.21 15.46 -11.31
CA THR A 135 2.69 14.23 -10.65
C THR A 135 1.88 13.03 -11.12
N PHE A 136 0.55 13.11 -11.01
CA PHE A 136 -0.38 12.08 -11.46
C PHE A 136 -0.17 11.78 -12.95
N ARG A 137 -0.11 12.82 -13.79
CA ARG A 137 0.15 12.62 -15.23
C ARG A 137 1.49 11.92 -15.47
N SER A 138 2.55 12.33 -14.77
CA SER A 138 3.87 11.72 -14.93
C SER A 138 3.87 10.25 -14.53
N GLN A 139 3.20 9.89 -13.43
CA GLN A 139 3.09 8.50 -12.98
C GLN A 139 2.22 7.65 -13.92
N THR A 140 1.14 8.21 -14.49
CA THR A 140 0.39 7.54 -15.58
C THR A 140 1.30 7.31 -16.77
N ALA A 141 2.09 8.31 -17.18
CA ALA A 141 3.01 8.19 -18.31
C ALA A 141 4.03 7.07 -18.10
N SER A 142 4.58 6.94 -16.89
CA SER A 142 5.49 5.83 -16.54
C SER A 142 4.82 4.45 -16.63
N ASN A 143 3.50 4.36 -16.58
CA ASN A 143 2.74 3.11 -16.67
C ASN A 143 1.92 2.98 -17.97
N GLN A 144 1.98 3.94 -18.89
CA GLN A 144 1.10 4.03 -20.05
C GLN A 144 1.12 2.74 -20.90
N ALA A 145 2.32 2.25 -21.21
CA ALA A 145 2.47 1.01 -21.98
C ALA A 145 1.87 -0.21 -21.25
N ARG A 146 1.97 -0.27 -19.91
CA ARG A 146 1.35 -1.34 -19.13
C ARG A 146 -0.17 -1.18 -19.13
N PHE A 147 -0.69 0.02 -18.89
CA PHE A 147 -2.13 0.26 -18.83
C PHE A 147 -2.84 0.03 -20.16
N ALA A 148 -2.19 0.34 -21.29
CA ALA A 148 -2.73 0.06 -22.62
C ALA A 148 -2.99 -1.44 -22.86
N ASP A 149 -2.22 -2.33 -22.23
CA ASP A 149 -2.36 -3.78 -22.39
C ASP A 149 -3.60 -4.35 -21.65
N PHE A 150 -4.21 -3.59 -20.73
CA PHE A 150 -5.34 -4.06 -19.90
C PHE A 150 -6.59 -3.18 -20.14
N PRO A 151 -7.68 -3.70 -20.75
CA PRO A 151 -8.81 -2.89 -21.17
C PRO A 151 -9.41 -1.98 -20.08
N ALA A 152 -9.59 -2.49 -18.86
CA ALA A 152 -10.13 -1.70 -17.74
C ALA A 152 -9.16 -0.58 -17.29
N SER A 153 -7.85 -0.82 -17.35
CA SER A 153 -6.85 0.19 -17.02
C SER A 153 -6.73 1.23 -18.13
N ALA A 154 -6.79 0.81 -19.40
CA ALA A 154 -6.80 1.70 -20.54
C ALA A 154 -8.03 2.63 -20.51
N GLU A 155 -9.22 2.09 -20.28
CA GLU A 155 -10.46 2.87 -20.17
C GLU A 155 -10.38 3.93 -19.05
N LEU A 156 -9.84 3.54 -17.88
CA LEU A 156 -9.77 4.42 -16.72
C LEU A 156 -8.65 5.47 -16.83
N PHE A 157 -7.42 5.03 -17.13
CA PHE A 157 -6.22 5.86 -17.04
C PHE A 157 -5.80 6.48 -18.38
N LEU A 158 -6.30 5.96 -19.51
CA LEU A 158 -5.97 6.43 -20.86
C LEU A 158 -7.26 6.75 -21.65
N PRO A 159 -8.11 7.67 -21.16
CA PRO A 159 -9.37 7.98 -21.83
C PRO A 159 -9.12 8.47 -23.26
N GLY A 160 -9.68 7.76 -24.25
CA GLY A 160 -9.44 8.02 -25.66
C GLY A 160 -8.05 7.56 -26.17
N GLY A 161 -7.37 6.70 -25.42
CA GLY A 161 -6.02 6.19 -25.73
C GLY A 161 -4.88 7.11 -25.30
N GLU A 162 -5.19 8.25 -24.68
CA GLU A 162 -4.23 9.31 -24.38
C GLU A 162 -4.06 9.53 -22.88
N LEU A 163 -2.91 10.09 -22.50
CA LEU A 163 -2.68 10.50 -21.11
C LEU A 163 -3.67 11.60 -20.70
N PRO A 164 -4.16 11.59 -19.45
CA PRO A 164 -5.02 12.65 -18.97
C PRO A 164 -4.25 13.98 -18.97
N ALA A 165 -4.90 15.03 -19.48
CA ALA A 165 -4.31 16.36 -19.51
C ALA A 165 -4.20 16.94 -18.11
N VAL A 166 -3.10 17.62 -17.80
CA VAL A 166 -2.99 18.42 -16.56
C VAL A 166 -4.10 19.47 -16.56
N GLY A 167 -4.79 19.62 -15.43
CA GLY A 167 -5.95 20.49 -15.27
C GLY A 167 -7.29 19.85 -15.65
N SER A 168 -7.29 18.67 -16.28
CA SER A 168 -8.52 17.90 -16.52
C SER A 168 -9.01 17.24 -15.22
N VAL A 169 -10.25 16.74 -15.24
CA VAL A 169 -10.85 16.03 -14.09
C VAL A 169 -10.76 14.53 -14.33
N PHE A 170 -10.09 13.82 -13.43
CA PHE A 170 -10.06 12.35 -13.41
C PHE A 170 -11.15 11.81 -12.49
N LYS A 171 -11.84 10.75 -12.91
CA LYS A 171 -12.91 10.09 -12.14
C LYS A 171 -12.73 8.58 -12.16
N ASN A 172 -13.08 7.93 -11.06
CA ASN A 172 -13.13 6.48 -10.93
C ASN A 172 -14.47 6.04 -10.29
N PRO A 173 -15.57 6.07 -11.05
CA PRO A 173 -16.89 5.75 -10.54
C PRO A 173 -17.00 4.31 -10.03
N ASP A 174 -16.14 3.39 -10.49
CA ASP A 174 -16.13 1.99 -10.10
C ASP A 174 -15.53 1.81 -8.71
N LEU A 175 -14.44 2.53 -8.42
CA LEU A 175 -13.90 2.61 -7.07
C LEU A 175 -14.86 3.32 -6.10
N ALA A 176 -15.60 4.33 -6.56
CA ALA A 176 -16.63 4.95 -5.73
C ALA A 176 -17.72 3.95 -5.30
N ARG A 177 -18.23 3.15 -6.24
CA ARG A 177 -19.19 2.07 -5.93
C ARG A 177 -18.59 1.02 -5.00
N THR A 178 -17.30 0.73 -5.17
CA THR A 178 -16.58 -0.20 -4.29
C THR A 178 -16.51 0.36 -2.86
N TYR A 179 -16.13 1.62 -2.67
CA TYR A 179 -16.12 2.26 -1.35
C TYR A 179 -17.49 2.39 -0.72
N GLU A 180 -18.52 2.67 -1.52
CA GLU A 180 -19.91 2.64 -1.02
C GLU A 180 -20.27 1.25 -0.50
N LYS A 181 -19.93 0.18 -1.25
CA LYS A 181 -20.15 -1.22 -0.86
C LYS A 181 -19.40 -1.57 0.42
N LEU A 182 -18.10 -1.27 0.51
CA LEU A 182 -17.31 -1.50 1.73
C LEU A 182 -17.87 -0.72 2.93
N GLY A 183 -18.31 0.53 2.72
CA GLY A 183 -18.97 1.32 3.76
C GLY A 183 -20.31 0.73 4.19
N ARG A 184 -21.02 0.00 3.30
CA ARG A 184 -22.31 -0.61 3.62
C ARG A 184 -22.21 -1.98 4.26
N GLU A 185 -21.32 -2.82 3.75
CA GLU A 185 -21.25 -4.25 4.05
C GLU A 185 -20.04 -4.60 4.93
N GLY A 186 -19.16 -3.62 5.20
CA GLY A 186 -17.88 -3.84 5.88
C GLY A 186 -16.78 -4.28 4.93
N VAL A 187 -15.53 -4.35 5.42
CA VAL A 187 -14.37 -4.74 4.58
C VAL A 187 -14.45 -6.20 4.11
N GLY A 188 -15.24 -7.02 4.81
CA GLY A 188 -15.52 -8.40 4.42
C GLY A 188 -16.06 -8.56 3.00
N ALA A 189 -16.67 -7.52 2.43
CA ALA A 189 -17.12 -7.53 1.03
C ALA A 189 -15.99 -7.60 0.01
N LEU A 190 -14.74 -7.21 0.36
CA LEU A 190 -13.56 -7.44 -0.49
C LEU A 190 -13.11 -8.91 -0.43
N TYR A 191 -13.23 -9.51 0.75
CA TYR A 191 -12.68 -10.84 1.06
C TYR A 191 -13.66 -11.98 0.82
N ARG A 192 -14.94 -11.66 0.59
CA ARG A 192 -16.05 -12.59 0.40
C ARG A 192 -17.05 -12.01 -0.62
N GLY A 193 -17.66 -12.88 -1.40
CA GLY A 193 -18.70 -12.49 -2.36
C GLY A 193 -18.13 -11.88 -3.64
N GLU A 194 -18.93 -11.04 -4.30
CA GLU A 194 -18.69 -10.64 -5.70
C GLU A 194 -17.34 -9.97 -5.97
N LEU A 195 -16.82 -9.13 -5.06
CA LEU A 195 -15.50 -8.52 -5.26
C LEU A 195 -14.38 -9.55 -5.13
N ALA A 196 -14.48 -10.48 -4.19
CA ALA A 196 -13.52 -11.57 -4.06
C ALA A 196 -13.50 -12.44 -5.33
N ASP A 197 -14.68 -12.67 -5.89
CA ASP A 197 -14.87 -13.48 -7.10
C ASP A 197 -14.24 -12.81 -8.31
N ASP A 198 -14.41 -11.48 -8.42
CA ASP A 198 -13.83 -10.67 -9.48
C ASP A 198 -12.30 -10.59 -9.37
N ILE A 199 -11.77 -10.42 -8.15
CA ILE A 199 -10.33 -10.47 -7.89
C ILE A 199 -9.75 -11.83 -8.31
N VAL A 200 -10.32 -12.93 -7.84
CA VAL A 200 -9.84 -14.29 -8.17
C VAL A 200 -9.91 -14.56 -9.67
N ARG A 201 -11.01 -14.17 -10.32
CA ARG A 201 -11.17 -14.32 -11.77
C ARG A 201 -10.10 -13.53 -12.52
N THR A 202 -9.88 -12.28 -12.14
CA THR A 202 -8.90 -11.40 -12.79
C THR A 202 -7.46 -11.90 -12.57
N VAL A 203 -7.13 -12.39 -11.37
CA VAL A 203 -5.80 -12.94 -11.09
C VAL A 203 -5.54 -14.22 -11.89
N ARG A 204 -6.50 -15.14 -11.93
CA ARG A 204 -6.32 -16.44 -12.60
C ARG A 204 -6.51 -16.38 -14.11
N LYS A 205 -7.24 -15.38 -14.60
CA LYS A 205 -7.44 -15.10 -16.02
C LYS A 205 -7.36 -13.59 -16.27
N PRO A 206 -6.15 -13.01 -16.28
CA PRO A 206 -5.96 -11.59 -16.53
C PRO A 206 -6.59 -11.19 -17.87
N PRO A 207 -7.45 -10.15 -17.90
CA PRO A 207 -7.98 -9.62 -19.15
C PRO A 207 -6.89 -8.80 -19.84
N VAL A 208 -6.42 -9.27 -20.97
CA VAL A 208 -5.34 -8.63 -21.76
C VAL A 208 -5.88 -8.32 -23.15
N ASP A 209 -5.51 -7.17 -23.69
CA ASP A 209 -5.81 -6.81 -25.07
C ASP A 209 -5.23 -7.87 -26.03
N PRO A 210 -6.01 -8.42 -26.98
CA PRO A 210 -5.51 -9.40 -27.95
C PRO A 210 -4.31 -8.94 -28.77
N ASP A 211 -4.14 -7.63 -28.96
CA ASP A 211 -3.04 -7.03 -29.72
C ASP A 211 -1.81 -6.75 -28.82
N ALA A 212 -1.92 -6.93 -27.50
CA ALA A 212 -0.79 -6.76 -26.58
C ALA A 212 0.26 -7.86 -26.80
N THR A 213 1.53 -7.46 -26.78
CA THR A 213 2.67 -8.38 -26.93
C THR A 213 3.23 -8.85 -25.59
N ARG A 214 2.70 -8.33 -24.47
CA ARG A 214 3.18 -8.65 -23.13
C ARG A 214 2.77 -10.07 -22.74
N VAL A 215 3.74 -10.83 -22.21
CA VAL A 215 3.46 -12.09 -21.54
C VAL A 215 2.87 -11.82 -20.16
N VAL A 216 1.56 -12.06 -20.01
CA VAL A 216 0.84 -11.89 -18.75
C VAL A 216 0.48 -13.28 -18.19
N ARG A 217 1.20 -13.68 -17.15
CA ARG A 217 1.03 -15.01 -16.53
C ARG A 217 -0.20 -15.04 -15.59
N PRO A 218 -0.98 -16.12 -15.57
CA PRO A 218 -2.06 -16.27 -14.58
C PRO A 218 -1.48 -16.50 -13.19
N GLY A 219 -2.14 -15.97 -12.17
CA GLY A 219 -1.87 -16.31 -10.76
C GLY A 219 -2.72 -17.47 -10.29
N ASP A 220 -2.54 -17.84 -9.02
CA ASP A 220 -3.27 -18.95 -8.40
C ASP A 220 -4.02 -18.57 -7.11
N LEU A 221 -4.26 -17.26 -6.91
CA LEU A 221 -5.04 -16.75 -5.78
C LEU A 221 -6.46 -17.36 -5.78
N THR A 222 -6.89 -17.84 -4.61
CA THR A 222 -8.18 -18.50 -4.41
C THR A 222 -9.13 -17.67 -3.54
N ARG A 223 -10.41 -18.06 -3.51
CA ARG A 223 -11.38 -17.45 -2.58
C ARG A 223 -11.01 -17.76 -1.14
N GLU A 224 -10.45 -18.94 -0.90
CA GLU A 224 -9.99 -19.40 0.41
C GLU A 224 -8.84 -18.53 0.91
N ASP A 225 -7.91 -18.13 0.05
CA ASP A 225 -6.82 -17.20 0.39
C ASP A 225 -7.38 -15.85 0.86
N LEU A 226 -8.29 -15.24 0.09
CA LEU A 226 -8.96 -14.00 0.44
C LEU A 226 -9.76 -14.12 1.75
N ALA A 227 -10.56 -15.18 1.90
CA ALA A 227 -11.41 -15.40 3.06
C ALA A 227 -10.62 -15.65 4.36
N ALA A 228 -9.42 -16.24 4.23
CA ALA A 228 -8.50 -16.55 5.31
C ALA A 228 -7.57 -15.40 5.69
N TYR A 229 -7.45 -14.35 4.87
CA TYR A 229 -6.57 -13.21 5.14
C TYR A 229 -6.82 -12.59 6.52
N ARG A 230 -5.76 -12.34 7.28
CA ARG A 230 -5.81 -11.64 8.57
C ARG A 230 -4.54 -10.81 8.76
N THR A 231 -4.70 -9.64 9.34
CA THR A 231 -3.57 -8.81 9.81
C THR A 231 -2.93 -9.41 11.05
N LEU A 232 -1.62 -9.25 11.20
CA LEU A 232 -0.89 -9.63 12.41
C LEU A 232 -0.79 -8.44 13.37
N ARG A 233 -0.71 -8.75 14.66
CA ARG A 233 -0.34 -7.79 15.71
C ARG A 233 1.04 -8.15 16.21
N GLN A 234 1.94 -7.20 16.16
CA GLN A 234 3.32 -7.41 16.57
C GLN A 234 3.78 -6.22 17.40
N ASP A 235 4.60 -6.51 18.39
CA ASP A 235 5.27 -5.46 19.15
C ASP A 235 6.24 -4.73 18.21
N PRO A 236 6.31 -3.40 18.27
CA PRO A 236 7.21 -2.63 17.41
C PRO A 236 8.66 -3.02 17.67
N THR A 237 9.51 -2.84 16.66
CA THR A 237 10.95 -2.72 16.95
C THR A 237 11.18 -1.47 17.78
N ARG A 238 12.14 -1.52 18.70
CA ARG A 238 12.54 -0.41 19.56
C ARG A 238 14.04 -0.40 19.70
N VAL A 239 14.67 0.72 19.38
CA VAL A 239 16.06 1.01 19.74
C VAL A 239 16.11 2.31 20.53
N ASN A 240 17.09 2.43 21.43
CA ASN A 240 17.44 3.73 21.98
C ASN A 240 18.51 4.33 21.09
N TYR A 241 18.40 5.62 20.80
CA TYR A 241 19.43 6.37 20.11
C TYR A 241 19.59 7.71 20.79
N ARG A 242 20.68 7.86 21.55
CA ARG A 242 21.04 9.13 22.24
C ARG A 242 19.91 9.68 23.13
N GLY A 243 19.27 8.79 23.90
CA GLY A 243 18.21 9.17 24.84
C GLY A 243 16.80 9.26 24.23
N LEU A 244 16.65 8.98 22.92
CA LEU A 244 15.36 8.87 22.26
C LEU A 244 15.01 7.40 22.00
N ASP A 245 13.76 7.02 22.26
CA ASP A 245 13.22 5.75 21.78
C ASP A 245 12.77 5.89 20.32
N VAL A 246 13.37 5.09 19.44
CA VAL A 246 12.99 5.01 18.02
C VAL A 246 12.22 3.71 17.81
N TYR A 247 10.95 3.86 17.41
CA TYR A 247 10.06 2.75 17.13
C TYR A 247 9.90 2.54 15.63
N GLY A 248 9.93 1.29 15.21
CA GLY A 248 9.67 0.88 13.83
C GLY A 248 8.69 -0.28 13.74
N MET A 249 8.40 -0.69 12.51
CA MET A 249 7.67 -1.93 12.28
C MET A 249 8.53 -3.15 12.64
N ALA A 250 7.88 -4.17 13.17
CA ALA A 250 8.47 -5.52 13.25
C ALA A 250 8.52 -6.18 11.86
N PRO A 251 9.28 -7.28 11.71
CA PRO A 251 9.09 -8.21 10.59
C PRO A 251 7.59 -8.51 10.44
N SER A 252 6.97 -8.45 9.26
CA SER A 252 7.59 -8.66 7.94
C SER A 252 8.31 -7.46 7.31
N SER A 253 8.30 -6.28 7.95
CA SER A 253 9.13 -5.15 7.51
C SER A 253 10.59 -5.32 7.95
N SER A 254 11.53 -5.08 7.03
CA SER A 254 12.96 -4.93 7.35
C SER A 254 13.35 -3.51 7.79
N GLY A 255 12.42 -2.55 7.70
CA GLY A 255 12.73 -1.14 7.96
C GLY A 255 13.08 -0.89 9.43
N GLY A 256 12.32 -1.46 10.37
CA GLY A 256 12.56 -1.25 11.79
C GLY A 256 13.88 -1.86 12.29
N THR A 257 14.21 -3.07 11.84
CA THR A 257 15.47 -3.74 12.18
C THR A 257 16.67 -3.07 11.50
N GLY A 258 16.61 -2.81 10.20
CA GLY A 258 17.73 -2.21 9.46
C GLY A 258 18.04 -0.77 9.89
N VAL A 259 17.02 0.06 10.12
CA VAL A 259 17.22 1.41 10.69
C VAL A 259 17.74 1.31 12.12
N GLY A 260 17.18 0.40 12.93
CA GLY A 260 17.62 0.22 14.31
C GLY A 260 19.09 -0.20 14.42
N GLU A 261 19.52 -1.13 13.56
CA GLU A 261 20.90 -1.57 13.47
C GLU A 261 21.85 -0.44 13.07
N ALA A 262 21.52 0.29 12.00
CA ALA A 262 22.31 1.44 11.57
C ALA A 262 22.43 2.51 12.67
N LEU A 263 21.35 2.77 13.41
CA LEU A 263 21.36 3.70 14.54
C LEU A 263 22.27 3.20 15.68
N ASN A 264 22.22 1.92 16.03
CA ASN A 264 23.09 1.34 17.06
C ASN A 264 24.57 1.43 16.68
N ILE A 265 24.92 1.22 15.41
CA ILE A 265 26.29 1.41 14.91
C ILE A 265 26.70 2.88 15.07
N LEU A 266 25.85 3.80 14.62
CA LEU A 266 26.10 5.23 14.66
C LEU A 266 26.17 5.81 16.08
N GLU A 267 25.53 5.17 17.07
CA GLU A 267 25.49 5.62 18.46
C GLU A 267 26.90 5.72 19.06
N SER A 268 27.79 4.80 18.67
CA SER A 268 29.20 4.80 19.07
C SER A 268 30.05 5.95 18.51
N THR A 269 29.50 6.75 17.59
CA THR A 269 30.21 7.83 16.90
C THR A 269 29.75 9.21 17.37
N ASP A 270 30.59 10.24 17.28
CA ASP A 270 30.16 11.63 17.53
C ASP A 270 29.79 12.31 16.21
N LEU A 271 28.52 12.22 15.82
CA LEU A 271 28.01 12.86 14.60
C LEU A 271 27.87 14.38 14.73
N SER A 272 27.78 14.91 15.96
CA SER A 272 27.57 16.34 16.19
C SER A 272 28.78 17.20 15.79
N ARG A 273 29.97 16.58 15.82
CA ARG A 273 31.24 17.19 15.43
C ARG A 273 31.71 16.77 14.03
N ALA A 274 30.97 15.90 13.35
CA ALA A 274 31.36 15.41 12.04
C ALA A 274 31.10 16.49 10.98
N ASP A 275 32.10 16.75 10.13
CA ASP A 275 31.84 17.48 8.89
C ASP A 275 30.94 16.64 7.95
N ARG A 276 30.48 17.25 6.85
CA ARG A 276 29.59 16.58 5.90
C ARG A 276 30.18 15.28 5.35
N THR A 277 31.48 15.25 5.06
CA THR A 277 32.15 14.07 4.49
C THR A 277 32.20 12.94 5.51
N GLN A 278 32.58 13.25 6.74
CA GLN A 278 32.63 12.29 7.85
C GLN A 278 31.24 11.77 8.22
N TYR A 279 30.24 12.65 8.25
CA TYR A 279 28.84 12.28 8.50
C TYR A 279 28.35 11.30 7.45
N LEU A 280 28.52 11.64 6.16
CA LEU A 280 28.08 10.79 5.06
C LEU A 280 28.83 9.47 5.05
N HIS A 281 30.15 9.48 5.27
CA HIS A 281 30.94 8.24 5.35
C HIS A 281 30.40 7.30 6.44
N ARG A 282 30.18 7.81 7.66
CA ARG A 282 29.65 7.00 8.78
C ARG A 282 28.24 6.49 8.49
N LEU A 283 27.37 7.34 7.96
CA LEU A 283 26.00 6.95 7.61
C LEU A 283 25.98 5.86 6.52
N ILE A 284 26.80 6.01 5.48
CA ILE A 284 26.91 5.05 4.39
C ILE A 284 27.43 3.71 4.90
N GLU A 285 28.51 3.69 5.70
CA GLU A 285 29.07 2.45 6.22
C GLU A 285 28.13 1.73 7.19
N ALA A 286 27.44 2.46 8.08
CA ALA A 286 26.42 1.87 8.94
C ALA A 286 25.25 1.28 8.14
N SER A 287 24.78 2.02 7.13
CA SER A 287 23.70 1.54 6.25
C SER A 287 24.14 0.32 5.45
N ARG A 288 25.39 0.29 4.96
CA ARG A 288 25.95 -0.83 4.19
C ARG A 288 25.93 -2.13 4.99
N ILE A 289 26.28 -2.09 6.28
CA ILE A 289 26.23 -3.25 7.17
C ILE A 289 24.78 -3.71 7.35
N ALA A 290 23.86 -2.80 7.69
CA ALA A 290 22.44 -3.14 7.87
C ALA A 290 21.79 -3.73 6.61
N PHE A 291 22.16 -3.25 5.42
CA PHE A 291 21.69 -3.81 4.14
C PHE A 291 22.31 -5.18 3.82
N ALA A 292 23.55 -5.43 4.26
CA ALA A 292 24.18 -6.75 4.10
C ALA A 292 23.46 -7.81 4.96
N ASP A 293 23.10 -7.45 6.20
CA ASP A 293 22.34 -8.35 7.08
C ASP A 293 20.89 -8.52 6.63
N ARG A 294 20.24 -7.48 6.10
CA ARG A 294 18.93 -7.59 5.43
C ARG A 294 18.94 -8.60 4.26
N GLY A 295 20.07 -8.77 3.59
CA GLY A 295 20.22 -9.63 2.42
C GLY A 295 20.43 -11.12 2.74
N ARG A 296 20.49 -11.49 4.02
CA ARG A 296 20.69 -12.87 4.51
C ARG A 296 19.41 -13.43 5.13
#